data_AF-A0A2D6MFT9-F1
#
_entry.id   AF-A0A2D6MFT9-F1
#
_cell.length_a   1.000
_cell.length_b   1.000
_cell.length_c   1.000
_cell.angle_alpha   90.00
_cell.angle_beta   90.00
_cell.angle_gamma   90.00
#
_symmetry.space_group_name_H-M   'P 1'
#
loop_
_entity.id
_entity.type
_entity.pdbx_description
1 polymer ?
#
loop_
_entity_poly.entity_id
_entity_poly.type
_entity_poly.pdbx_seq_one_letter_code
_entity_poly.pdbx_strand_id
1 'polypeptide(L)' 'MRKQVKVSVSLKQCRGNVEKMIRRFIKKTKKEKIVEQARENSYHTKASDAKREKRRRAERARLREERKRLRAEERRNRNN' A
#
# COMPACT_ATOMS: atom_id res chain seq x y z
N MET A 1 -3.51 -21.80 22.46
CA MET A 1 -3.93 -21.42 21.08
C MET A 1 -3.06 -20.28 20.57
N ARG A 2 -2.69 -20.29 19.28
CA ARG A 2 -1.99 -19.17 18.65
C ARG A 2 -2.98 -18.03 18.37
N LYS A 3 -2.65 -16.80 18.76
CA LYS A 3 -3.46 -15.60 18.42
C LYS A 3 -3.49 -15.39 16.91
N GLN A 4 -4.67 -15.06 16.37
CA GLN A 4 -4.81 -14.70 14.96
C GLN A 4 -4.12 -13.36 14.70
N VAL A 5 -3.31 -13.30 13.64
CA VAL A 5 -2.55 -12.10 13.27
C VAL A 5 -2.78 -11.77 11.81
N LYS A 6 -3.06 -10.49 11.51
CA LYS A 6 -3.24 -10.00 10.12
C LYS A 6 -1.93 -9.96 9.33
N VAL A 7 -0.82 -9.59 9.99
CA VAL A 7 0.50 -9.51 9.38
C VAL A 7 1.53 -10.20 10.26
N SER A 8 2.27 -11.13 9.67
CA SER A 8 3.43 -11.76 10.31
C SER A 8 4.57 -11.97 9.30
N VAL A 9 5.79 -11.90 9.80
CA VAL A 9 7.02 -12.25 9.07
C VAL A 9 7.90 -13.05 10.02
N SER A 10 8.44 -14.16 9.55
CA SER A 10 9.32 -15.02 10.34
C SER A 10 10.77 -14.91 9.88
N LEU A 11 11.70 -15.20 10.80
CA LEU A 11 13.14 -15.24 10.54
C LEU A 11 13.52 -16.19 9.39
N LYS A 12 12.84 -17.33 9.29
CA LYS A 12 13.03 -18.31 8.19
C LYS A 12 12.74 -17.69 6.82
N GLN A 13 11.74 -16.82 6.71
CA GLN A 13 11.42 -16.12 5.46
C GLN A 13 12.48 -15.08 5.06
N CYS A 14 13.36 -14.68 6.00
CA CYS A 14 14.34 -13.62 5.82
C CYS A 14 15.78 -14.15 5.84
N ARG A 15 15.97 -15.48 5.79
CA ARG A 15 17.28 -16.15 5.79
C ARG A 15 18.17 -15.68 6.96
N GLY A 16 17.59 -15.50 8.14
CA GLY A 16 18.32 -15.06 9.33
C GLY A 16 18.63 -13.56 9.41
N ASN A 17 18.34 -12.77 8.37
CA ASN A 17 18.62 -11.34 8.38
C ASN A 17 17.44 -10.53 8.97
N VAL A 18 17.68 -9.92 10.14
CA VAL A 18 16.68 -9.13 10.88
C VAL A 18 16.29 -7.85 10.15
N GLU A 19 17.23 -7.16 9.50
CA GLU A 19 16.92 -5.92 8.79
C GLU A 19 15.98 -6.17 7.60
N LYS A 20 16.22 -7.25 6.85
CA LYS A 20 15.31 -7.71 5.79
C LYS A 20 13.94 -8.06 6.34
N MET A 21 13.87 -8.60 7.55
CA MET A 21 12.62 -8.90 8.25
C MET A 21 11.83 -7.64 8.59
N ILE A 22 12.49 -6.62 9.16
CA ILE A 22 11.86 -5.33 9.48
C ILE A 22 11.32 -4.67 8.21
N ARG A 23 12.13 -4.58 7.15
CA ARG A 23 11.70 -3.99 5.86
C ARG A 23 10.51 -4.72 5.25
N ARG A 24 10.52 -6.07 5.28
CA ARG A 24 9.41 -6.89 4.80
C ARG A 24 8.15 -6.70 5.64
N PHE A 25 8.29 -6.64 6.96
CA PHE A 25 7.17 -6.41 7.86
C PHE A 25 6.52 -5.05 7.59
N ILE A 26 7.32 -3.98 7.55
CA ILE A 26 6.85 -2.62 7.20
C ILE A 26 6.14 -2.63 5.83
N LYS A 27 6.70 -3.31 4.83
CA LYS A 27 6.08 -3.42 3.50
C LYS A 27 4.72 -4.14 3.54
N LYS A 28 4.61 -5.25 4.28
CA LYS A 28 3.34 -5.97 4.44
C LYS A 28 2.30 -5.11 5.18
N THR A 29 2.69 -4.45 6.26
CA THR A 29 1.79 -3.57 7.04
C THR A 29 1.24 -2.42 6.20
N LYS A 30 2.08 -1.79 5.38
CA LYS A 30 1.64 -0.74 4.43
C LYS A 30 0.76 -1.29 3.31
N LYS A 31 1.01 -2.52 2.84
CA LYS A 31 0.18 -3.17 1.80
C LYS A 31 -1.24 -3.44 2.31
N GLU A 32 -1.36 -3.91 3.55
CA GLU A 32 -2.65 -4.14 4.23
C GLU A 32 -3.34 -2.84 4.69
N LYS A 33 -2.71 -1.67 4.52
CA LYS A 33 -3.23 -0.35 4.89
C LYS A 33 -3.63 -0.19 6.36
N ILE A 34 -2.99 -0.96 7.26
CA ILE A 34 -3.32 -0.97 8.70
C ILE A 34 -3.05 0.40 9.33
N VAL A 35 -1.95 1.06 8.92
CA VAL A 35 -1.55 2.37 9.45
C VAL A 35 -2.55 3.45 9.03
N GLU A 36 -2.96 3.41 7.77
CA GLU A 36 -3.94 4.33 7.19
C GLU A 36 -5.30 4.16 7.87
N GLN A 37 -5.75 2.91 8.07
CA GLN A 37 -7.00 2.63 8.77
C GLN A 37 -6.95 3.14 10.22
N ALA A 38 -5.84 2.93 10.94
CA ALA A 38 -5.70 3.43 12.30
C ALA A 38 -5.79 4.96 12.37
N ARG A 39 -5.20 5.67 11.39
CA ARG A 39 -5.30 7.14 11.27
C ARG A 39 -6.72 7.60 10.93
N GLU A 40 -7.38 6.95 9.97
CA GLU A 40 -8.77 7.26 9.59
C GLU A 40 -9.74 7.05 10.76
N ASN A 41 -9.48 6.04 11.61
CA ASN A 41 -10.29 5.75 12.79
C ASN A 41 -9.94 6.61 14.01
N SER A 42 -8.88 7.43 13.96
CA SER A 42 -8.46 8.24 15.11
C SER A 42 -9.48 9.34 15.44
N TYR A 43 -10.23 9.80 14.44
CA TYR A 43 -11.27 10.82 14.62
C TYR A 43 -12.53 10.44 13.85
N HIS A 44 -13.68 10.89 14.36
CA HIS A 44 -14.93 10.71 13.63
C HIS A 44 -14.90 11.49 12.31
N THR A 45 -15.10 10.79 11.20
CA THR A 45 -15.22 11.38 9.87
C THR A 45 -16.66 11.23 9.39
N LYS A 46 -17.27 12.33 8.94
CA LYS A 46 -18.63 12.32 8.39
C LYS A 46 -18.69 11.44 7.13
N ALA A 47 -19.82 10.79 6.90
CA ALA A 47 -20.01 9.90 5.75
C ALA A 47 -19.82 10.62 4.40
N SER A 48 -20.19 11.90 4.30
CA SER A 48 -19.96 12.73 3.11
C SER A 48 -18.47 12.92 2.82
N ASP A 49 -17.68 13.25 3.83
CA ASP A 49 -16.23 13.45 3.71
C ASP A 49 -15.52 12.13 3.37
N ALA A 50 -15.93 11.01 3.99
CA ALA A 50 -15.41 9.69 3.66
C ALA A 50 -15.68 9.30 2.20
N LYS A 51 -16.89 9.59 1.68
CA LYS A 51 -17.23 9.38 0.26
C LYS A 51 -16.37 10.26 -0.67
N ARG A 52 -16.14 11.53 -0.29
CA ARG A 52 -15.30 12.46 -1.06
C ARG A 52 -13.85 11.98 -1.13
N GLU A 53 -13.27 11.58 -0.01
CA GLU A 53 -11.89 11.07 0.04
C GLU A 53 -11.73 9.74 -0.71
N LYS A 54 -12.71 8.85 -0.64
CA LYS A 54 -12.72 7.62 -1.45
C LYS A 54 -12.67 7.93 -2.95
N ARG A 55 -13.45 8.91 -3.42
CA ARG A 55 -13.45 9.35 -4.83
C ARG A 55 -12.09 9.92 -5.24
N ARG A 56 -11.56 10.86 -4.47
CA ARG A 56 -10.23 11.48 -4.71
C ARG A 56 -9.12 10.44 -4.76
N ARG A 57 -9.16 9.43 -3.88
CA ARG A 57 -8.18 8.33 -3.84
C ARG A 57 -8.24 7.47 -5.10
N ALA A 58 -9.44 7.15 -5.59
CA ALA A 58 -9.63 6.37 -6.81
C ALA A 58 -9.15 7.13 -8.05
N GLU A 59 -9.46 8.42 -8.14
CA GLU A 59 -9.00 9.31 -9.21
C GLU A 59 -7.47 9.39 -9.25
N ARG A 60 -6.82 9.65 -8.12
CA ARG A 60 -5.34 9.65 -8.01
C ARG A 60 -4.72 8.32 -8.44
N ALA A 61 -5.39 7.20 -8.18
CA ALA A 61 -4.92 5.89 -8.61
C ALA A 61 -5.02 5.73 -10.14
N ARG A 62 -6.14 6.17 -10.75
CA ARG A 62 -6.32 6.16 -12.21
C ARG A 62 -5.25 6.99 -12.93
N LEU A 63 -5.06 8.24 -12.50
CA LEU A 63 -4.05 9.15 -13.06
C LEU A 63 -2.63 8.56 -12.94
N ARG A 64 -2.34 7.86 -11.84
CA ARG A 64 -1.05 7.19 -11.65
C ARG A 64 -0.83 6.05 -12.65
N GLU A 65 -1.84 5.23 -12.90
CA GLU A 65 -1.75 4.12 -13.85
C GLU A 65 -1.66 4.62 -15.29
N GLU A 66 -2.42 5.64 -15.65
CA GLU A 66 -2.32 6.31 -16.95
C GLU A 66 -0.91 6.88 -17.18
N ARG A 67 -0.35 7.61 -16.21
CA ARG A 67 1.02 8.13 -16.29
C ARG A 67 2.07 7.02 -16.43
N LYS A 68 1.84 5.84 -15.84
CA LYS A 68 2.73 4.68 -16.04
C LYS A 68 2.63 4.12 -17.44
N ARG A 69 1.42 4.05 -18.02
CA ARG A 69 1.19 3.58 -19.40
C ARG A 69 1.89 4.48 -20.40
N LEU A 70 1.67 5.79 -20.32
CA LEU A 70 2.33 6.78 -21.17
C LEU A 70 3.86 6.66 -21.10
N ARG A 71 4.42 6.56 -19.89
CA ARG A 71 5.87 6.35 -19.71
C ARG A 71 6.38 5.03 -20.30
N ALA A 72 5.56 3.98 -20.32
CA ALA A 72 5.94 2.71 -20.91
C ALA A 72 5.90 2.76 -22.44
N GLU A 73 4.90 3.45 -23.01
CA GLU A 73 4.78 3.72 -24.45
C GLU A 73 5.93 4.59 -24.95
N GLU A 74 6.26 5.68 -24.26
CA GLU A 74 7.42 6.50 -24.58
C GLU A 74 8.74 5.72 -24.59
N ARG A 75 8.90 4.75 -23.67
CA ARG A 75 10.10 3.89 -23.64
C ARG A 75 10.15 2.92 -24.82
N ARG A 76 8.99 2.39 -25.25
CA ARG A 76 8.90 1.52 -26.43
C ARG A 76 9.21 2.32 -27.70
N ASN A 77 8.63 3.51 -27.83
CA ASN A 77 8.84 4.37 -29.00
C ASN A 77 10.27 4.92 -29.12
N ARG A 78 11.04 4.97 -28.02
CA ARG A 78 12.48 5.31 -28.05
C ARG A 78 13.38 4.16 -28.47
N ASN A 79 12.90 2.93 -28.34
CA ASN A 79 13.67 1.72 -28.63
C ASN A 79 13.32 1.10 -29.99
N ASN A 80 12.25 1.56 -30.65
CA ASN A 80 11.96 1.35 -32.07
C ASN A 80 12.59 2.46 -32.90
#